data_AF-A0A5P8P0R1-F1
#
_entry.id   AF-A0A5P8P0R1-F1
#
_cell.length_a   1.000
_cell.length_b   1.000
_cell.length_c   1.000
_cell.angle_alpha   90.00
_cell.angle_beta   90.00
_cell.angle_gamma   90.00
#
_symmetry.space_group_name_H-M   'P 1'
#
loop_
_entity.id
_entity.type
_entity.pdbx_description
1 polymer ?
#
loop_
_entity_poly.entity_id
_entity_poly.type
_entity_poly.pdbx_seq_one_letter_code
_entity_poly.pdbx_strand_id
1 'polypeptide(L)' 'MKQRSIVLTKKEQLILDIQNLLNSYDEVNSTSINPDLLEFMDEKTLISIIDTLLKEKESLKETDIEWLEKFKKYK' A
#
# COMPACT_ATOMS: atom_id res chain seq x y z
N MET A 1 -29.34 20.77 3.23
CA MET A 1 -28.62 19.71 3.95
C MET A 1 -27.14 20.07 3.93
N LYS A 2 -26.50 20.30 5.09
CA LYS A 2 -25.07 20.63 5.14
C LYS A 2 -24.30 19.31 5.05
N GLN A 3 -23.70 19.02 3.90
CA GLN A 3 -22.76 17.90 3.77
C GLN A 3 -21.62 18.20 4.75
N ARG A 4 -21.52 17.45 5.85
CA ARG A 4 -20.35 17.52 6.73
C ARG A 4 -19.21 16.83 5.98
N SER A 5 -18.28 17.61 5.42
CA SER A 5 -16.99 17.08 4.99
C SER A 5 -16.28 16.59 6.25
N ILE A 6 -16.08 15.29 6.35
CA ILE A 6 -15.29 14.69 7.43
C ILE A 6 -13.85 15.10 7.13
N VAL A 7 -13.28 15.99 7.95
CA VAL A 7 -11.87 16.33 7.85
C VAL A 7 -11.12 15.23 8.59
N LEU A 8 -10.50 14.32 7.83
CA LEU A 8 -9.62 13.29 8.37
C LEU A 8 -8.34 13.96 8.88
N THR A 9 -7.86 13.48 10.02
CA THR A 9 -6.52 13.83 10.52
C THR A 9 -5.46 13.20 9.63
N LYS A 10 -4.24 13.76 9.66
CA LYS A 10 -3.10 13.21 8.90
C LYS A 10 -2.84 11.74 9.23
N LYS A 11 -2.98 11.35 10.49
CA LYS A 11 -2.77 9.97 10.93
C LYS A 11 -3.82 9.02 10.37
N GLU A 12 -5.09 9.42 10.40
CA GLU A 12 -6.19 8.63 9.82
C GLU A 12 -6.01 8.47 8.31
N GLN A 13 -5.51 9.51 7.62
CA GLN A 13 -5.20 9.42 6.20
C GLN A 13 -4.11 8.38 5.92
N LEU A 14 -3.03 8.37 6.71
CA LEU A 14 -1.95 7.40 6.55
C LEU A 14 -2.43 5.96 6.78
N ILE A 15 -3.30 5.73 7.77
CA ILE A 15 -3.89 4.40 8.03
C ILE A 15 -4.73 3.94 6.84
N LEU A 16 -5.55 4.83 6.27
CA LEU A 16 -6.35 4.53 5.07
C LEU A 16 -5.45 4.23 3.86
N ASP A 17 -4.36 4.98 3.68
CA ASP A 17 -3.43 4.76 2.58
C ASP A 17 -2.74 3.39 2.70
N ILE A 18 -2.34 2.98 3.91
CA ILE A 18 -1.79 1.64 4.18
C ILE A 18 -2.82 0.55 3.84
N GLN A 19 -4.08 0.71 4.27
CA GLN A 19 -5.14 -0.25 3.96
C GLN A 19 -5.38 -0.38 2.47
N ASN A 20 -5.46 0.74 1.75
CA ASN A 20 -5.64 0.75 0.31
C ASN A 20 -4.46 0.10 -0.42
N LEU A 21 -3.23 0.36 0.03
CA LEU A 21 -2.04 -0.24 -0.56
C LEU A 21 -2.07 -1.76 -0.43
N LEU A 22 -2.36 -2.29 0.76
CA LEU A 22 -2.41 -3.73 1.00
C LEU A 22 -3.52 -4.42 0.21
N ASN A 23 -4.70 -3.81 0.14
CA ASN A 23 -5.80 -4.34 -0.68
C ASN A 23 -5.52 -4.24 -2.19
N SER A 24 -4.52 -3.47 -2.62
CA SER A 24 -4.12 -3.36 -4.04
C SER A 24 -3.16 -4.45 -4.51
N TYR A 25 -2.64 -5.28 -3.59
CA TYR A 25 -1.69 -6.35 -3.92
C TYR A 25 -2.34 -7.64 -4.40
N ASP A 26 -3.63 -7.83 -4.14
CA ASP A 26 -4.29 -9.09 -4.46
C ASP A 26 -5.78 -8.84 -4.73
N GLU A 27 -6.29 -9.26 -5.89
CA GLU A 27 -7.74 -9.25 -6.17
C GLU A 27 -8.50 -10.24 -5.29
N VAL A 28 -7.79 -11.15 -4.59
CA VAL A 28 -8.38 -12.31 -3.90
C VAL A 28 -8.05 -12.36 -2.40
N ASN A 29 -7.01 -11.68 -1.92
CA ASN A 29 -6.63 -11.69 -0.51
C ASN A 29 -6.94 -10.37 0.18
N SER A 30 -8.14 -10.30 0.76
CA SER A 30 -8.55 -9.27 1.72
C SER A 30 -7.69 -9.37 2.99
N THR A 31 -6.50 -8.79 2.94
CA THR A 31 -5.68 -8.61 4.13
C THR A 31 -6.36 -7.54 4.99
N SER A 32 -7.32 -7.98 5.80
CA SER A 32 -8.01 -7.10 6.74
C SER A 32 -7.06 -6.77 7.89
N ILE A 33 -6.16 -5.81 7.67
CA ILE A 33 -5.42 -5.21 8.77
C ILE A 33 -6.43 -4.54 9.68
N ASN A 34 -6.48 -4.98 10.93
CA ASN A 34 -7.25 -4.27 11.94
C ASN A 34 -6.65 -2.85 12.08
N PRO A 35 -7.37 -1.77 11.69
CA PRO A 35 -6.89 -0.39 11.84
C PRO A 35 -6.51 -0.05 13.29
N ASP A 36 -7.13 -0.72 14.26
CA ASP A 36 -6.82 -0.53 15.69
C ASP A 36 -5.35 -0.92 16.00
N LEU A 37 -4.72 -1.77 15.19
CA LEU A 37 -3.30 -2.09 15.33
C LEU A 37 -2.40 -0.91 14.92
N LEU A 38 -2.86 -0.08 13.98
CA LEU A 38 -2.13 1.06 13.46
C LEU A 38 -2.43 2.35 14.24
N GLU A 39 -3.54 2.38 14.99
CA GLU A 39 -3.93 3.53 15.83
C GLU A 39 -2.87 3.85 16.90
N PHE A 40 -2.14 2.85 17.39
CA PHE A 40 -1.09 3.05 18.40
C PHE A 40 0.28 3.43 17.81
N MET A 41 0.45 3.31 16.49
CA MET A 41 1.70 3.66 15.82
C MET A 41 1.87 5.18 15.68
N ASP A 42 3.11 5.67 15.78
CA ASP A 42 3.39 7.07 15.49
C ASP A 42 3.43 7.34 13.97
N GLU A 43 3.31 8.62 13.61
CA GLU A 43 3.24 9.04 12.21
C GLU A 43 4.46 8.60 11.39
N LYS A 44 5.66 8.59 11.96
CA LYS A 44 6.88 8.20 11.23
C LYS A 44 6.87 6.72 10.93
N THR A 45 6.42 5.90 11.88
CA THR A 45 6.26 4.47 11.69
C THR A 45 5.25 4.19 10.57
N LEU A 46 4.11 4.89 10.55
CA LEU A 46 3.12 4.75 9.48
C LEU A 46 3.68 5.13 8.10
N ILE A 47 4.41 6.24 7.99
CA ILE A 47 5.07 6.65 6.74
C ILE A 47 6.08 5.58 6.28
N SER A 48 6.90 5.05 7.20
CA SER A 48 7.88 4.01 6.86
C SER A 48 7.23 2.72 6.36
N ILE A 49 6.03 2.37 6.85
CA ILE A 49 5.25 1.23 6.37
C ILE A 49 4.80 1.49 4.93
N ILE A 50 4.26 2.69 4.64
CA ILE A 50 3.86 3.09 3.28
C ILE A 50 5.04 2.99 2.31
N ASP A 51 6.21 3.54 2.69
CA ASP A 51 7.41 3.50 1.86
C ASP A 51 7.87 2.05 1.57
N THR A 52 7.81 1.19 2.59
CA THR A 52 8.17 -0.23 2.45
C THR A 52 7.22 -0.93 1.48
N LEU A 53 5.91 -0.75 1.66
CA LEU A 53 4.90 -1.31 0.77
C LEU A 53 5.09 -0.80 -0.67
N LEU A 54 5.27 0.49 -0.89
CA LEU A 54 5.48 1.00 -2.25
C LEU A 54 6.72 0.39 -2.92
N LYS A 55 7.83 0.28 -2.18
CA LYS A 55 9.07 -0.31 -2.67
C LYS A 55 8.93 -1.79 -3.02
N GLU A 56 8.24 -2.57 -2.19
CA GLU A 56 7.95 -3.97 -2.49
C GLU A 56 7.12 -4.09 -3.77
N LYS A 57 6.17 -3.18 -4.01
CA LYS A 57 5.31 -3.19 -5.21
C LYS A 57 6.12 -2.93 -6.47
N GLU A 58 7.06 -2.00 -6.40
CA GLU A 58 7.98 -1.68 -7.49
C GLU A 58 8.93 -2.84 -7.76
N SER A 59 9.50 -3.46 -6.72
CA SER A 59 10.40 -4.61 -6.85
C SER A 59 9.74 -5.83 -7.49
N LEU A 60 8.46 -6.10 -7.20
CA LEU A 60 7.71 -7.17 -7.86
C LEU A 60 7.55 -6.90 -9.36
N LYS A 61 7.26 -5.66 -9.75
CA LYS A 61 7.17 -5.27 -11.17
C LYS A 61 8.49 -5.39 -11.89
N GLU A 62 9.59 -4.96 -11.28
CA GLU A 62 10.94 -5.12 -11.85
C GLU A 62 11.29 -6.59 -12.07
N THR A 63 10.97 -7.45 -11.10
CA THR A 63 11.20 -8.90 -11.20
C THR A 63 10.43 -9.51 -12.35
N ASP A 64 9.16 -9.13 -12.54
CA ASP A 64 8.34 -9.59 -13.67
C ASP A 64 8.91 -9.11 -15.02
N ILE A 65 9.39 -7.87 -15.11
CA ILE A 65 10.01 -7.33 -16.33
C ILE A 65 11.31 -8.08 -16.64
N GLU A 66 12.22 -8.22 -15.67
CA GLU A 66 13.47 -8.97 -15.86
C GLU A 66 13.22 -10.44 -16.25
N TRP A 67 12.21 -11.06 -15.65
CA TRP A 67 11.79 -12.41 -16.02
C TRP A 67 11.26 -12.46 -17.45
N LEU A 68 10.42 -11.51 -17.87
CA LEU A 68 9.90 -11.39 -19.24
C LEU A 68 10.99 -11.11 -20.28
N GLU A 69 12.02 -10.32 -19.94
CA GLU A 69 13.18 -10.07 -20.82
C GLU A 69 13.93 -11.37 -21.16
N LYS A 70 13.98 -12.36 -20.26
CA LYS A 70 14.57 -13.68 -20.55
C LYS A 70 13.81 -14.47 -21.61
N PHE A 71 12.52 -14.17 -21.82
CA PHE A 71 11.72 -14.77 -22.89
C PHE A 71 11.85 -14.03 -24.23
N LYS A 72 12.40 -12.81 -24.26
CA LYS A 72 12.75 -12.12 -25.49
C LYS A 72 13.98 -12.78 -26.11
N LYS A 73 13.77 -13.95 -26.70
CA LYS A 73 14.78 -14.70 -27.45
C LYS A 73 15.34 -13.79 -28.56
N TYR A 74 16.67 -13.71 -28.60
CA TYR A 74 17.48 -13.13 -29.68
C TYR A 74 16.79 -13.23 -31.05
N LYS A 75 16.61 -12.08 -31.70
CA LYS A 75 16.36 -12.02 -33.14
C LYS A 75 17.69 -12.03 -33.87
#